data_AF-A0A952MK78-F1
#
_entry.id   AF-A0A952MK78-F1
#
_cell.length_a   1.000
_cell.length_b   1.000
_cell.length_c   1.000
_cell.angle_alpha   90.00
_cell.angle_beta   90.00
_cell.angle_gamma   90.00
#
_symmetry.space_group_name_H-M   'P 1'
#
loop_
_entity.id
_entity.type
_entity.pdbx_description
1 polymer ?
#
loop_
_entity_poly.entity_id
_entity_poly.type
_entity_poly.pdbx_seq_one_letter_code
_entity_poly.pdbx_strand_id
1 'polypeptide(L)'
;MFRKLSIVILVLIIGCKENNQQDANITPTQTTSTNTDSIPFYPYITTIEKEVDSLIDNKAIITVSYTNEKNNTSNKKIAAEACKDYVQKITKYDITTTPIKQFYKEEIFTDLTTSSTIINYHTQNDSLAVKNVSILLDAKNTNTIKRIDIKAIYTSTDSLITENCSWVFNKEFYILRYAEAPSGKSVITKTNLSWEK
;
A
#
# COMPACT_ATOMS: atom_id res chain seq x y z
N MET A 1 31.38 -35.15 69.14
CA MET A 1 30.34 -36.19 69.37
C MET A 1 29.01 -35.46 69.57
N PHE A 2 27.87 -36.01 69.11
CA PHE A 2 26.61 -35.35 68.66
C PHE A 2 26.74 -34.74 67.25
N ARG A 3 26.23 -35.25 66.12
CA ARG A 3 25.14 -36.16 65.69
C ARG A 3 23.71 -35.54 65.64
N LYS A 4 23.23 -35.39 64.39
CA LYS A 4 21.85 -35.18 63.86
C LYS A 4 21.35 -33.71 63.86
N LEU A 5 20.58 -33.20 62.90
CA LEU A 5 19.64 -33.81 61.95
C LEU A 5 19.39 -32.86 60.75
N SER A 6 19.45 -33.39 59.52
CA SER A 6 19.03 -32.73 58.28
C SER A 6 17.51 -32.68 58.14
N ILE A 7 16.95 -31.60 57.58
CA ILE A 7 15.82 -31.64 56.64
C ILE A 7 16.01 -30.50 55.62
N VAL A 8 16.49 -30.83 54.43
CA VAL A 8 16.36 -30.01 53.22
C VAL A 8 15.23 -30.65 52.42
N ILE A 9 14.10 -29.95 52.29
CA ILE A 9 12.98 -30.38 51.44
C ILE A 9 13.37 -30.04 50.00
N LEU A 10 13.77 -31.08 49.25
CA LEU A 10 13.95 -31.03 47.81
C LEU A 10 12.60 -31.33 47.16
N VAL A 11 11.93 -30.29 46.62
CA VAL A 11 10.70 -30.47 45.84
C VAL A 11 11.09 -30.98 44.45
N LEU A 12 10.91 -32.29 44.22
CA LEU A 12 10.98 -32.90 42.90
C LEU A 12 9.67 -32.62 42.16
N ILE A 13 9.70 -31.66 41.23
CA ILE A 13 8.68 -31.50 40.21
C ILE A 13 8.88 -32.61 39.17
N ILE A 14 8.09 -33.67 39.30
CA ILE A 14 7.91 -34.70 38.27
C ILE A 14 6.99 -34.09 37.21
N GLY A 15 7.57 -33.51 36.16
CA GLY A 15 6.85 -33.18 34.95
C GLY A 15 6.63 -34.45 34.12
N CYS A 16 5.37 -34.80 33.88
CA CYS A 16 5.01 -35.86 32.95
C CYS A 16 5.48 -35.52 31.54
N LYS A 17 6.33 -36.39 30.99
CA LYS A 17 6.75 -36.39 29.59
C LYS A 17 5.63 -37.05 28.78
N GLU A 18 4.74 -36.26 28.21
CA GLU A 18 3.77 -36.75 27.23
C GLU A 18 4.43 -36.75 25.84
N ASN A 19 4.64 -37.96 25.31
CA ASN A 19 5.27 -38.20 24.04
C ASN A 19 4.21 -38.17 22.94
N ASN A 20 3.89 -36.98 22.43
CA ASN A 20 3.17 -36.86 21.17
C ASN A 20 4.19 -36.57 20.06
N GLN A 21 4.57 -37.62 19.35
CA GLN A 21 5.14 -37.47 18.01
C GLN A 21 4.03 -36.90 17.13
N GLN A 22 4.24 -35.67 16.66
CA GLN A 22 3.54 -35.18 15.48
C GLN A 22 4.61 -34.61 14.56
N ASP A 23 4.70 -35.23 13.40
CA ASP A 23 5.77 -35.09 12.43
C ASP A 23 6.04 -33.65 12.05
N ALA A 24 7.30 -33.25 12.22
CA ALA A 24 7.85 -32.06 11.62
C ALA A 24 8.01 -32.30 10.11
N ASN A 25 6.99 -31.93 9.34
CA ASN A 25 7.10 -31.52 7.94
C ASN A 25 5.88 -30.68 7.57
N ILE A 26 5.80 -29.48 8.16
CA ILE A 26 4.98 -28.41 7.62
C ILE A 26 5.95 -27.42 6.99
N THR A 27 6.31 -27.69 5.73
CA THR A 27 6.68 -26.62 4.81
C THR A 27 5.57 -25.57 4.91
N PRO A 28 5.86 -24.28 5.13
CA PRO A 28 4.84 -23.25 5.00
C PRO A 28 4.46 -23.21 3.53
N THR A 29 3.45 -24.01 3.16
CA THR A 29 2.76 -23.86 1.90
C THR A 29 2.12 -22.49 1.98
N GLN A 30 2.73 -21.50 1.31
CA GLN A 30 2.04 -20.27 0.93
C GLN A 30 0.76 -20.74 0.25
N THR A 31 -0.36 -20.66 0.98
CA THR A 31 -1.67 -20.76 0.39
C THR A 31 -1.84 -19.51 -0.46
N THR A 32 -1.38 -19.57 -1.71
CA THR A 32 -1.96 -18.77 -2.79
C THR A 32 -3.41 -19.21 -2.89
N SER A 33 -4.28 -18.61 -2.06
CA SER A 33 -5.71 -18.64 -2.25
C SER A 33 -5.98 -17.89 -3.56
N THR A 34 -5.99 -18.62 -4.67
CA THR A 34 -6.42 -18.07 -5.95
C THR A 34 -7.91 -17.81 -5.85
N ASN A 35 -8.27 -16.54 -5.72
CA ASN A 35 -9.66 -16.11 -5.71
C ASN A 35 -10.29 -16.39 -7.09
N THR A 36 -11.42 -17.09 -7.12
CA THR A 36 -12.16 -17.41 -8.36
C THR A 36 -13.13 -16.30 -8.76
N ASP A 37 -12.99 -15.11 -8.18
CA ASP A 37 -13.76 -13.92 -8.56
C ASP A 37 -13.55 -13.59 -10.05
N SER A 38 -14.65 -13.64 -10.80
CA SER A 38 -14.70 -13.33 -12.23
C SER A 38 -15.03 -11.87 -12.50
N ILE A 39 -15.38 -11.09 -11.47
CA ILE A 39 -15.64 -9.67 -11.58
C ILE A 39 -14.30 -8.96 -11.78
N PRO A 40 -14.12 -8.11 -12.80
CA PRO A 40 -12.87 -7.37 -13.00
C PRO A 40 -12.57 -6.42 -11.82
N PHE A 41 -11.36 -5.89 -11.76
CA PHE A 41 -11.06 -4.79 -10.85
C PHE A 41 -11.92 -3.57 -11.18
N TYR A 42 -12.24 -2.75 -10.19
CA TYR A 42 -12.88 -1.45 -10.42
C TYR A 42 -11.99 -0.56 -11.32
N PRO A 43 -12.51 0.07 -12.40
CA PRO A 43 -11.69 0.75 -13.40
C PRO A 43 -11.29 2.17 -12.98
N TYR A 44 -10.35 2.31 -12.04
CA TYR A 44 -10.02 3.61 -11.43
C TYR A 44 -9.03 4.48 -12.21
N ILE A 45 -8.12 3.90 -13.00
CA ILE A 45 -7.07 4.67 -13.71
C ILE A 45 -7.67 5.60 -14.77
N THR A 46 -8.68 5.16 -15.52
CA THR A 46 -9.32 6.01 -16.55
C THR A 46 -9.90 7.31 -15.98
N THR A 47 -10.26 7.34 -14.70
CA THR A 47 -10.75 8.54 -14.02
C THR A 47 -9.62 9.53 -13.74
N ILE A 48 -8.42 9.04 -13.39
CA ILE A 48 -7.21 9.87 -13.23
C ILE A 48 -6.87 10.56 -14.56
N GLU A 49 -6.87 9.80 -15.66
CA GLU A 49 -6.58 10.32 -17.00
C GLU A 49 -7.57 11.42 -17.39
N LYS A 50 -8.87 11.20 -17.17
CA LYS A 50 -9.91 12.22 -17.41
C LYS A 50 -9.72 13.51 -16.61
N GLU A 51 -9.28 13.41 -15.36
CA GLU A 51 -8.98 14.61 -14.57
C GLU A 51 -7.79 15.37 -15.16
N VAL A 52 -6.74 14.65 -15.57
CA VAL A 52 -5.55 15.27 -16.15
C VAL A 52 -5.88 15.98 -17.46
N ASP A 53 -6.66 15.34 -18.32
CA ASP A 53 -7.15 15.97 -19.56
C ASP A 53 -7.96 17.22 -19.25
N SER A 54 -8.84 17.18 -18.24
CA SER A 54 -9.58 18.36 -17.78
C SER A 54 -8.67 19.49 -17.29
N LEU A 55 -7.58 19.18 -16.57
CA LEU A 55 -6.61 20.20 -16.14
C LEU A 55 -5.89 20.85 -17.33
N ILE A 56 -5.59 20.06 -18.36
CA ILE A 56 -4.94 20.53 -19.59
C ILE A 56 -5.90 21.44 -20.37
N ASP A 57 -7.15 21.00 -20.58
CA ASP A 57 -8.17 21.76 -21.30
C ASP A 57 -8.44 23.12 -20.62
N ASN A 58 -8.41 23.15 -19.29
CA ASN A 58 -8.58 24.36 -18.49
C ASN A 58 -7.29 25.17 -18.29
N LYS A 59 -6.15 24.74 -18.88
CA LYS A 59 -4.84 25.40 -18.75
C LYS A 59 -4.45 25.65 -17.29
N ALA A 60 -4.74 24.69 -16.41
CA ALA A 60 -4.47 24.80 -14.99
C ALA A 60 -2.96 25.01 -14.73
N ILE A 61 -2.65 25.81 -13.71
CA ILE A 61 -1.30 25.96 -13.21
C ILE A 61 -1.13 25.05 -12.00
N ILE A 62 -0.13 24.17 -12.07
CA ILE A 62 0.09 23.13 -11.10
C ILE A 62 1.29 23.51 -10.23
N THR A 63 1.12 23.47 -8.92
CA THR A 63 2.22 23.65 -7.99
C THR A 63 2.85 22.29 -7.69
N VAL A 64 4.13 22.14 -8.03
CA VAL A 64 4.91 20.96 -7.67
C VAL A 64 5.78 21.28 -6.46
N SER A 65 5.57 20.54 -5.38
CA SER A 65 6.40 20.57 -4.19
C SER A 65 7.25 19.30 -4.11
N TYR A 66 8.54 19.46 -3.85
CA TYR A 66 9.45 18.35 -3.55
C TYR A 66 10.05 18.56 -2.17
N THR A 67 9.87 17.58 -1.28
CA THR A 67 10.45 17.54 0.06
C THR A 67 11.49 16.43 0.12
N ASN A 68 12.72 16.78 0.50
CA ASN A 68 13.83 15.82 0.61
C ASN A 68 13.91 15.18 2.01
N GLU A 69 14.91 14.33 2.22
CA GLU A 69 15.14 13.59 3.46
C GLU A 69 15.50 14.47 4.66
N LYS A 70 15.92 15.71 4.41
CA LYS A 70 16.20 16.73 5.44
C LYS A 70 15.01 17.63 5.72
N ASN A 71 13.83 17.28 5.17
CA ASN A 71 12.60 18.06 5.24
C ASN A 71 12.68 19.45 4.57
N ASN A 72 13.67 19.67 3.69
CA ASN A 72 13.74 20.88 2.88
C ASN A 72 12.76 20.76 1.72
N THR A 73 11.95 21.79 1.52
CA THR A 73 10.92 21.82 0.46
C THR A 73 11.24 22.86 -0.60
N SER A 74 11.21 22.45 -1.86
CA SER A 74 11.27 23.33 -3.02
C SER A 74 9.95 23.30 -3.78
N ASN A 75 9.51 24.47 -4.25
CA ASN A 75 8.26 24.61 -5.01
C ASN A 75 8.55 25.15 -6.41
N LYS A 76 7.82 24.67 -7.41
CA LYS A 76 7.78 25.24 -8.76
C LYS A 76 6.37 25.21 -9.31
N LYS A 77 6.06 26.13 -10.22
CA LYS A 77 4.81 26.10 -10.99
C LYS A 77 5.09 25.50 -12.37
N ILE A 78 4.21 24.62 -12.83
CA ILE A 78 4.26 24.01 -14.17
C ILE A 78 2.90 24.16 -14.86
N ALA A 79 2.90 24.10 -16.19
CA ALA A 79 1.67 23.97 -16.96
C ALA A 79 1.11 22.54 -16.83
N ALA A 80 -0.21 22.39 -16.95
CA ALA A 80 -0.90 21.12 -16.78
C ALA A 80 -0.43 20.02 -17.74
N GLU A 81 0.09 20.35 -18.93
CA GLU A 81 0.63 19.37 -19.88
C GLU A 81 1.78 18.56 -19.28
N ALA A 82 2.58 19.18 -18.40
CA ALA A 82 3.68 18.52 -17.70
C ALA A 82 3.20 17.58 -16.58
N CYS A 83 1.90 17.55 -16.24
CA CYS A 83 1.35 16.54 -15.32
C CYS A 83 1.37 15.13 -15.90
N LYS A 84 1.33 14.97 -17.23
CA LYS A 84 1.31 13.65 -17.88
C LYS A 84 2.48 12.77 -17.45
N ASP A 85 3.67 13.35 -17.26
CA ASP A 85 4.86 12.64 -16.77
C ASP A 85 4.69 12.10 -15.34
N TYR A 86 3.89 12.78 -14.51
CA TYR A 86 3.58 12.35 -13.15
C TYR A 86 2.48 11.29 -13.12
N VAL A 87 1.51 11.38 -14.03
CA VAL A 87 0.47 10.37 -14.22
C VAL A 87 1.07 9.03 -14.62
N GLN A 88 2.05 9.04 -15.52
CA GLN A 88 2.78 7.82 -15.89
C GLN A 88 3.39 7.09 -14.67
N LYS A 89 3.75 7.83 -13.61
CA LYS A 89 4.30 7.22 -12.39
C LYS A 89 3.26 6.46 -11.57
N ILE A 90 1.98 6.85 -11.61
CA ILE A 90 0.91 6.13 -10.91
C ILE A 90 0.27 5.07 -11.81
N THR A 91 0.13 5.32 -13.11
CA THR A 91 -0.46 4.34 -14.05
C THR A 91 0.41 3.09 -14.23
N LYS A 92 1.73 3.17 -13.97
CA LYS A 92 2.59 1.97 -13.88
C LYS A 92 2.14 0.99 -12.77
N TYR A 93 1.34 1.45 -11.81
CA TYR A 93 0.76 0.65 -10.72
C TYR A 93 -0.68 0.20 -10.99
N ASP A 94 -1.13 0.29 -12.25
CA ASP A 94 -2.46 -0.16 -12.64
C ASP A 94 -2.60 -1.69 -12.57
N ILE A 95 -3.31 -2.16 -11.53
CA ILE A 95 -3.61 -3.59 -11.35
C ILE A 95 -4.71 -4.08 -12.30
N THR A 96 -5.43 -3.19 -13.00
CA THR A 96 -6.57 -3.54 -13.86
C THR A 96 -6.16 -4.08 -15.24
N THR A 97 -4.89 -3.88 -15.63
CA THR A 97 -4.37 -4.22 -16.97
C THR A 97 -3.85 -5.65 -17.10
N THR A 98 -3.66 -6.35 -15.99
CA THR A 98 -3.08 -7.70 -15.98
C THR A 98 -4.03 -8.70 -15.32
N PRO A 99 -4.03 -9.97 -15.74
CA PRO A 99 -4.86 -11.01 -15.14
C PRO A 99 -4.26 -11.49 -13.81
N ILE A 100 -4.16 -10.56 -12.84
CA ILE A 100 -3.59 -10.79 -11.50
C ILE A 100 -4.65 -10.76 -10.41
N LYS A 101 -5.94 -10.60 -10.75
CA LYS A 101 -7.02 -10.45 -9.75
C LYS A 101 -7.12 -11.64 -8.79
N GLN A 102 -6.84 -12.85 -9.26
CA GLN A 102 -6.82 -14.03 -8.39
C GLN A 102 -5.83 -13.93 -7.21
N PHE A 103 -4.84 -13.02 -7.28
CA PHE A 103 -3.86 -12.81 -6.22
C PHE A 103 -4.26 -11.69 -5.23
N TYR A 104 -5.38 -11.00 -5.45
CA TYR A 104 -5.87 -9.95 -4.58
C TYR A 104 -7.14 -10.39 -3.85
N LYS A 105 -7.24 -9.99 -2.59
CA LYS A 105 -8.47 -9.99 -1.83
C LYS A 105 -9.15 -8.63 -2.02
N GLU A 106 -10.43 -8.66 -2.37
CA GLU A 106 -11.30 -7.48 -2.45
C GLU A 106 -12.12 -7.37 -1.15
N GLU A 107 -12.17 -6.17 -0.58
CA GLU A 107 -13.01 -5.83 0.57
C GLU A 107 -13.74 -4.52 0.28
N ILE A 108 -15.06 -4.51 0.51
CA ILE A 108 -15.90 -3.33 0.30
C ILE A 108 -16.50 -2.91 1.64
N PHE A 109 -16.33 -1.63 1.98
CA PHE A 109 -16.87 -1.04 3.20
C PHE A 109 -17.61 0.25 2.89
N THR A 110 -18.85 0.40 3.39
CA THR A 110 -19.62 1.64 3.26
C THR A 110 -19.70 2.35 4.60
N ASP A 111 -19.18 3.56 4.64
CA ASP A 111 -19.27 4.47 5.78
C ASP A 111 -20.48 5.41 5.60
N LEU A 112 -21.50 5.21 6.43
CA LEU A 112 -22.70 6.03 6.43
C LEU A 112 -22.46 7.44 6.98
N THR A 113 -21.46 7.62 7.85
CA THR A 113 -21.17 8.92 8.48
C THR A 113 -20.56 9.90 7.47
N THR A 114 -19.70 9.40 6.59
CA THR A 114 -19.07 10.20 5.52
C THR A 114 -19.76 10.02 4.17
N SER A 115 -20.85 9.25 4.11
CA SER A 115 -21.55 8.88 2.86
C SER A 115 -20.56 8.47 1.77
N SER A 116 -19.69 7.51 2.08
CA SER A 116 -18.65 7.05 1.17
C SER A 116 -18.51 5.52 1.19
N THR A 117 -18.10 4.95 0.05
CA THR A 117 -17.81 3.51 -0.07
C THR A 117 -16.34 3.34 -0.41
N ILE A 118 -15.65 2.43 0.26
CA ILE A 118 -14.24 2.11 0.04
C ILE A 118 -14.17 0.72 -0.56
N ILE A 119 -13.52 0.61 -1.72
CA ILE A 119 -13.11 -0.67 -2.31
C ILE A 119 -11.62 -0.82 -2.06
N ASN A 120 -11.24 -1.89 -1.35
CA ASN A 120 -9.85 -2.21 -1.05
C ASN A 120 -9.43 -3.49 -1.76
N TYR A 121 -8.35 -3.40 -2.53
CA TYR A 121 -7.62 -4.53 -3.07
C TYR A 121 -6.34 -4.69 -2.29
N HIS A 122 -6.05 -5.87 -1.76
CA HIS A 122 -4.76 -6.14 -1.12
C HIS A 122 -4.26 -7.54 -1.44
N THR A 123 -2.94 -7.70 -1.44
CA THR A 123 -2.28 -8.99 -1.67
C THR A 123 -1.16 -9.22 -0.66
N GLN A 124 -0.97 -10.49 -0.30
CA GLN A 124 0.19 -10.96 0.46
C GLN A 124 1.24 -11.60 -0.46
N ASN A 125 1.03 -11.61 -1.79
CA ASN A 125 1.98 -12.17 -2.73
C ASN A 125 3.18 -11.24 -2.89
N ASP A 126 4.34 -11.67 -2.39
CA ASP A 126 5.58 -10.90 -2.42
C ASP A 126 6.10 -10.61 -3.82
N SER A 127 5.72 -11.42 -4.81
CA SER A 127 6.11 -11.26 -6.21
C SER A 127 5.41 -10.08 -6.90
N LEU A 128 4.30 -9.58 -6.36
CA LEU A 128 3.57 -8.45 -6.93
C LEU A 128 4.01 -7.14 -6.29
N ALA A 129 4.38 -6.15 -7.10
CA ALA A 129 4.86 -4.86 -6.59
C ALA A 129 3.75 -4.07 -5.89
N VAL A 130 2.54 -4.03 -6.46
CA VAL A 130 1.41 -3.32 -5.85
C VAL A 130 0.84 -4.19 -4.72
N LYS A 131 0.89 -3.67 -3.49
CA LYS A 131 0.44 -4.40 -2.29
C LYS A 131 -0.97 -4.02 -1.89
N ASN A 132 -1.37 -2.78 -2.15
CA ASN A 132 -2.70 -2.29 -1.84
C ASN A 132 -3.14 -1.22 -2.83
N VAL A 133 -4.43 -1.26 -3.17
CA VAL A 133 -5.16 -0.17 -3.84
C VAL A 133 -6.44 0.07 -3.05
N SER A 134 -6.68 1.31 -2.65
CA SER A 134 -7.91 1.76 -2.00
C SER A 134 -8.60 2.79 -2.87
N ILE A 135 -9.90 2.60 -3.12
CA ILE A 135 -10.71 3.48 -3.97
C ILE A 135 -11.86 3.98 -3.11
N LEU A 136 -11.85 5.27 -2.81
CA LEU A 136 -12.90 5.96 -2.08
C LEU A 136 -13.91 6.54 -3.07
N LEU A 137 -15.14 6.06 -3.01
CA LEU A 137 -16.28 6.46 -3.82
C LEU A 137 -17.24 7.33 -3.01
N ASP A 138 -17.98 8.19 -3.68
CA ASP A 138 -19.18 8.80 -3.10
C ASP A 138 -20.29 7.75 -2.94
N ALA A 139 -20.90 7.62 -1.75
CA ALA A 139 -21.94 6.61 -1.55
C ALA A 139 -23.28 6.97 -2.20
N LYS A 140 -23.55 8.26 -2.46
CA LYS A 140 -24.78 8.69 -3.16
C LYS A 140 -24.64 8.52 -4.67
N ASN A 141 -23.42 8.64 -5.19
CA ASN A 141 -23.09 8.33 -6.57
C ASN A 141 -21.82 7.45 -6.62
N THR A 142 -22.02 6.13 -6.55
CA THR A 142 -20.95 5.12 -6.51
C THR A 142 -20.04 5.09 -7.74
N ASN A 143 -20.32 5.91 -8.76
CA ASN A 143 -19.46 6.10 -9.92
C ASN A 143 -18.50 7.29 -9.77
N THR A 144 -18.61 8.08 -8.69
CA THR A 144 -17.74 9.24 -8.45
C THR A 144 -16.61 8.85 -7.51
N ILE A 145 -15.39 8.79 -8.03
CA ILE A 145 -14.19 8.55 -7.23
C ILE A 145 -13.76 9.85 -6.55
N LYS A 146 -13.61 9.83 -5.23
CA LYS A 146 -13.10 10.94 -4.42
C LYS A 146 -11.59 10.86 -4.22
N ARG A 147 -11.08 9.65 -4.03
CA ARG A 147 -9.66 9.40 -3.76
C ARG A 147 -9.24 8.01 -4.18
N ILE A 148 -8.00 7.88 -4.65
CA ILE A 148 -7.33 6.60 -4.90
C ILE A 148 -6.02 6.60 -4.12
N ASP A 149 -5.80 5.59 -3.30
CA ASP A 149 -4.52 5.34 -2.62
C ASP A 149 -3.90 4.05 -3.15
N ILE A 150 -2.60 4.07 -3.44
CA ILE A 150 -1.85 2.92 -3.91
C ILE A 150 -0.59 2.76 -3.08
N LYS A 151 -0.35 1.56 -2.57
CA LYS A 151 0.92 1.18 -1.94
C LYS A 151 1.63 0.18 -2.83
N ALA A 152 2.85 0.50 -3.25
CA ALA A 152 3.74 -0.39 -3.97
C ALA A 152 5.03 -0.63 -3.18
N ILE A 153 5.53 -1.87 -3.21
CA ILE A 153 6.81 -2.27 -2.64
C ILE A 153 7.58 -3.06 -3.71
N TYR A 154 8.79 -2.63 -4.03
CA TYR A 154 9.61 -3.27 -5.05
C TYR A 154 11.10 -3.04 -4.78
N THR A 155 11.94 -3.96 -5.26
CA THR A 155 13.40 -3.82 -5.18
C THR A 155 13.90 -3.02 -6.38
N SER A 156 14.74 -2.03 -6.12
CA SER A 156 15.62 -1.38 -7.09
C SER A 156 17.06 -1.79 -6.78
N THR A 157 17.99 -1.68 -7.73
CA THR A 157 19.38 -2.19 -7.66
C THR A 157 19.97 -2.33 -6.26
N ASP A 158 19.95 -1.26 -5.45
CA ASP A 158 20.56 -1.22 -4.11
C ASP A 158 19.57 -0.85 -2.99
N SER A 159 18.25 -0.97 -3.22
CA SER A 159 17.26 -0.55 -2.21
C SER A 159 15.91 -1.24 -2.34
N LEU A 160 15.29 -1.52 -1.20
CA LEU A 160 13.86 -1.78 -1.12
C LEU A 160 13.12 -0.44 -1.18
N ILE A 161 12.23 -0.28 -2.14
CA ILE A 161 11.44 0.93 -2.33
C ILE A 161 10.01 0.67 -1.88
N THR A 162 9.48 1.55 -1.03
CA THR A 162 8.05 1.67 -0.74
C THR A 162 7.54 3.00 -1.27
N GLU A 163 6.55 2.97 -2.16
CA GLU A 163 5.83 4.15 -2.65
C GLU A 163 4.39 4.11 -2.16
N ASN A 164 3.97 5.16 -1.45
CA ASN A 164 2.57 5.42 -1.13
C ASN A 164 2.12 6.60 -2.00
N CYS A 165 1.26 6.30 -2.96
CA CYS A 165 0.68 7.26 -3.89
C CYS A 165 -0.75 7.57 -3.43
N SER A 166 -1.16 8.83 -3.53
CA SER A 166 -2.54 9.25 -3.24
C SER A 166 -2.96 10.29 -4.24
N TRP A 167 -4.05 9.99 -4.94
CA TRP A 167 -4.73 10.89 -5.86
C TRP A 167 -6.02 11.36 -5.22
N VAL A 168 -6.12 12.64 -4.89
CA VAL A 168 -7.32 13.27 -4.33
C VAL A 168 -7.94 14.13 -5.42
N PHE A 169 -9.07 13.66 -5.96
CA PHE A 169 -9.70 14.29 -7.11
C PHE A 169 -10.09 15.75 -6.81
N ASN A 170 -9.87 16.62 -7.79
CA ASN A 170 -10.02 18.07 -7.77
C ASN A 170 -9.11 18.82 -6.80
N LYS A 171 -8.01 18.20 -6.35
CA LYS A 171 -7.16 18.81 -5.32
C LYS A 171 -5.67 18.60 -5.55
N GLU A 172 -5.22 17.35 -5.42
CA GLU A 172 -3.79 17.06 -5.41
C GLU A 172 -3.47 15.59 -5.71
N PHE A 173 -2.22 15.36 -6.08
CA PHE A 173 -1.59 14.06 -6.17
C PHE A 173 -0.25 14.08 -5.45
N TYR A 174 0.03 13.11 -4.59
CA TYR A 174 1.36 12.94 -4.01
C TYR A 174 1.89 11.52 -4.07
N ILE A 175 3.21 11.45 -4.07
CA ILE A 175 4.00 10.23 -3.90
C ILE A 175 4.90 10.44 -2.68
N LEU A 176 4.70 9.62 -1.65
CA LEU A 176 5.65 9.46 -0.56
C LEU A 176 6.51 8.23 -0.84
N ARG A 177 7.81 8.43 -1.04
CA ARG A 177 8.76 7.37 -1.36
C ARG A 177 9.73 7.16 -0.19
N TYR A 178 9.82 5.92 0.26
CA TYR A 178 10.80 5.44 1.23
C TYR A 178 11.73 4.46 0.52
N ALA A 179 13.03 4.74 0.53
CA ALA A 179 14.06 3.88 -0.03
C ALA A 179 14.98 3.39 1.08
N GLU A 180 15.09 2.08 1.26
CA GLU A 180 15.92 1.46 2.29
C GLU A 180 17.03 0.63 1.65
N ALA A 181 18.28 1.00 1.93
CA ALA A 181 19.45 0.27 1.47
C ALA A 181 19.68 -0.99 2.35
N PRO A 182 20.37 -2.02 1.84
CA PRO A 182 20.76 -3.20 2.63
C PRO A 182 21.55 -2.87 3.91
N SER A 183 22.19 -1.71 3.95
CA SER A 183 22.87 -1.18 5.14
C SER A 183 21.94 -0.70 6.27
N GLY A 184 20.62 -0.70 6.05
CA GLY A 184 19.61 -0.15 6.97
C GLY A 184 19.45 1.37 6.90
N LYS A 185 20.26 2.07 6.08
CA LYS A 185 20.06 3.50 5.82
C LYS A 185 18.82 3.70 4.96
N SER A 186 17.99 4.66 5.34
CA SER A 186 16.79 5.01 4.58
C SER A 186 16.70 6.47 4.19
N VAL A 187 16.02 6.71 3.07
CA VAL A 187 15.77 8.03 2.49
C VAL A 187 14.27 8.17 2.25
N ILE A 188 13.68 9.24 2.78
CA ILE A 188 12.28 9.58 2.57
C ILE A 188 12.20 10.83 1.71
N THR A 189 11.37 10.78 0.67
CA THR A 189 11.07 11.93 -0.17
C THR A 189 9.57 12.03 -0.42
N LYS A 190 9.06 13.25 -0.58
CA LYS A 190 7.68 13.50 -0.98
C LYS A 190 7.66 14.37 -2.22
N THR A 191 6.89 13.96 -3.22
CA THR A 191 6.51 14.82 -4.35
C THR A 191 5.01 15.08 -4.25
N ASN A 192 4.59 16.34 -4.28
CA ASN A 192 3.18 16.75 -4.32
C ASN A 192 2.92 17.59 -5.55
N LEU A 193 1.80 17.36 -6.21
CA LEU A 193 1.23 18.18 -7.27
C LEU A 193 -0.10 18.68 -6.75
N SER A 194 -0.30 19.99 -6.65
CA SER A 194 -1.60 20.57 -6.27
C SER A 194 -2.14 21.48 -7.35
N TRP A 195 -3.45 21.40 -7.54
CA TRP A 195 -4.24 22.19 -8.46
C TRP A 195 -5.54 22.56 -7.74
N GLU A 196 -5.44 23.44 -6.75
CA GLU A 196 -6.64 24.02 -6.17
C GLU A 196 -7.38 24.77 -7.28
N LYS A 197 -8.67 24.43 -7.47
CA LYS A 197 -9.60 25.20 -8.29
C LYS A 197 -9.92 26.53 -7.62
#